data_AF-A0A925M9J2-F1
#
_entry.id   AF-A0A925M9J2-F1
#
_cell.length_a   1.000
_cell.length_b   1.000
_cell.length_c   1.000
_cell.angle_alpha   90.00
_cell.angle_beta   90.00
_cell.angle_gamma   90.00
#
_symmetry.space_group_name_H-M   'P 1'
#
loop_
_entity.id
_entity.type
_entity.pdbx_description
1 polymer ?
#
loop_
_entity_poly.entity_id
_entity_poly.type
_entity_poly.pdbx_seq_one_letter_code
_entity_poly.pdbx_strand_id
1 'polypeptide(L)'
;VAFTVAGRDADIVTTQVSFDGGTTRTVVTPDAAGLFSLDLSSRPAGATTVTLIVTDDAGNQATKAQVVTIAAADQPPVFAAAPNDVPVLENTTAVGTFAATDADGDAVAYSLVGADAALFAISAAGVLSFRAAPDAEAPDDVGSNGIYQVTVQATAGAAVATKDLTITLTDTNELIFIDQSAFSVAEGPTAVGTITAGDEDGGPVTARFSIAGGADAAAFTLDAVTGVLSFKTERDFEAPTDVGRNNVYNVVVTARDGALSDNQAIAVTVTNVSEAPFAPFAVEAEAAALTILDTDANTNDTVVRNAANPETGTSFPGGSGLRPGFSGTGYLDFGDTPGDRATFTVTVREAGPYDLSIRYAANDARPLDLSLNGAAASTVPFVGTGLPASGATPAVEGVNRWVFLTVPVTLTAGSNTISLAIPAGRASGPNIDRIEITAAGAGPIDDSADLDANLALTGPTSAVQGAAGLVAFTVVGRDADIVTTQVSFDGGTTRASVTPDTAGVFSLDLSARPAGATTVTLIVTDDSGNEARDEQVVTIAPATPQNFNQVIEAEAFVITDTTRATALETTQARNAANPEPNPLARDVDANGLWDGFNGAGYLDMGANVGDAAAFTIDAPTAGT
;
A
#
# COMPACT_ATOMS: atom_id res chain seq x y z
N VAL A 1 -17.47 49.53 83.41
CA VAL A 1 -16.43 50.38 84.05
C VAL A 1 -16.63 50.33 85.56
N ALA A 2 -15.56 50.15 86.34
CA ALA A 2 -15.64 50.08 87.80
C ALA A 2 -15.41 51.46 88.44
N PHE A 3 -16.16 51.75 89.51
CA PHE A 3 -16.11 52.99 90.27
C PHE A 3 -15.99 52.67 91.76
N THR A 4 -15.25 53.48 92.50
CA THR A 4 -15.12 53.35 93.95
C THR A 4 -15.68 54.57 94.65
N VAL A 5 -16.58 54.36 95.60
CA VAL A 5 -17.09 55.40 96.50
C VAL A 5 -16.30 55.35 97.80
N ALA A 6 -15.41 56.32 98.01
CA ALA A 6 -14.66 56.45 99.25
C ALA A 6 -15.38 57.36 100.26
N GLY A 7 -15.17 57.11 101.56
CA GLY A 7 -15.67 57.98 102.64
C GLY A 7 -17.19 57.95 102.81
N ARG A 8 -17.81 56.77 102.73
CA ARG A 8 -19.25 56.61 102.99
C ARG A 8 -19.54 56.67 104.48
N ASP A 9 -20.45 57.55 104.88
CA ASP A 9 -20.98 57.61 106.25
C ASP A 9 -21.96 56.46 106.52
N ALA A 10 -22.10 56.08 107.79
CA ALA A 10 -22.86 54.90 108.21
C ALA A 10 -24.39 55.06 108.03
N ASP A 11 -24.87 56.29 107.88
CA ASP A 11 -26.28 56.68 107.74
C ASP A 11 -26.75 56.77 106.27
N ILE A 12 -25.89 56.49 105.28
CA ILE A 12 -26.28 56.49 103.86
C ILE A 12 -27.25 55.34 103.58
N VAL A 13 -28.50 55.67 103.23
CA VAL A 13 -29.56 54.70 102.91
C VAL A 13 -29.68 54.39 101.42
N THR A 14 -29.30 55.32 100.53
CA THR A 14 -29.31 55.07 99.09
C THR A 14 -28.09 55.63 98.39
N THR A 15 -27.63 54.91 97.36
CA THR A 15 -26.59 55.37 96.44
C THR A 15 -27.14 55.22 95.03
N GLN A 16 -27.15 56.32 94.30
CA GLN A 16 -27.69 56.39 92.95
C GLN A 16 -26.67 57.05 92.03
N VAL A 17 -26.77 56.75 90.74
CA VAL A 17 -26.04 57.47 89.70
C VAL A 17 -27.02 58.08 88.72
N SER A 18 -26.70 59.28 88.23
CA SER A 18 -27.28 59.85 87.01
C SER A 18 -26.18 60.17 86.01
N PHE A 19 -26.57 60.37 84.76
CA PHE A 19 -25.65 60.64 83.67
C PHE A 19 -25.96 61.98 83.04
N ASP A 20 -24.93 62.76 82.73
CA ASP A 20 -24.98 63.99 81.92
C ASP A 20 -26.02 65.02 82.40
N GLY A 21 -26.22 65.11 83.71
CA GLY A 21 -27.21 66.02 84.31
C GLY A 21 -28.68 65.58 84.14
N GLY A 22 -28.92 64.37 83.62
CA GLY A 22 -30.25 63.79 83.47
C GLY A 22 -30.94 63.51 84.80
N THR A 23 -32.27 63.42 84.76
CA THR A 23 -33.13 63.21 85.94
C THR A 23 -33.33 61.74 86.29
N THR A 24 -33.05 60.82 85.37
CA THR A 24 -33.11 59.37 85.62
C THR A 24 -31.98 58.94 86.54
N ARG A 25 -32.33 58.27 87.64
CA ARG A 25 -31.41 57.78 88.66
C ARG A 25 -31.44 56.27 88.73
N THR A 26 -30.28 55.65 88.65
CA THR A 26 -30.11 54.20 88.80
C THR A 26 -29.52 53.92 90.17
N VAL A 27 -30.20 53.09 90.96
CA VAL A 27 -29.66 52.63 92.25
C VAL A 27 -28.46 51.72 91.97
N VAL A 28 -27.35 52.00 92.67
CA VAL A 28 -26.16 51.16 92.66
C VAL A 28 -25.87 50.70 94.08
N THR A 29 -25.36 49.48 94.22
CA THR A 29 -24.99 48.91 95.51
C THR A 29 -23.48 48.72 95.56
N PRO A 30 -22.73 49.69 96.12
CA PRO A 30 -21.31 49.50 96.36
C PRO A 30 -21.06 48.32 97.31
N ASP A 31 -20.01 47.54 97.05
CA ASP A 31 -19.58 46.46 97.94
C ASP A 31 -18.94 47.00 99.24
N ALA A 32 -18.41 46.09 100.08
CA ALA A 32 -17.77 46.46 101.35
C ALA A 32 -16.52 47.36 101.19
N ALA A 33 -15.91 47.39 99.99
CA ALA A 33 -14.81 48.27 99.64
C ALA A 33 -15.29 49.55 98.90
N GLY A 34 -16.60 49.73 98.73
CA GLY A 34 -17.20 50.86 98.02
C GLY A 34 -17.17 50.71 96.50
N LEU A 35 -16.88 49.53 95.95
CA LEU A 35 -16.80 49.29 94.51
C LEU A 35 -18.17 48.97 93.91
N PHE A 36 -18.47 49.55 92.75
CA PHE A 36 -19.59 49.15 91.90
C PHE A 36 -19.22 49.28 90.42
N SER A 37 -19.98 48.61 89.55
CA SER A 37 -19.75 48.66 88.11
C SER A 37 -20.95 49.28 87.40
N LEU A 38 -20.65 50.07 86.37
CA LEU A 38 -21.65 50.58 85.43
C LEU A 38 -21.37 50.01 84.03
N ASP A 39 -22.44 49.59 83.37
CA ASP A 39 -22.44 49.33 81.94
C ASP A 39 -22.63 50.66 81.20
N LEU A 40 -21.63 51.02 80.39
CA LEU A 40 -21.63 52.23 79.56
C LEU A 40 -21.70 51.91 78.06
N SER A 41 -21.92 50.65 77.68
CA SER A 41 -21.88 50.18 76.28
C SER A 41 -22.91 50.87 75.37
N SER A 42 -24.00 51.40 75.94
CA SER A 42 -25.05 52.12 75.21
C SER A 42 -24.84 53.63 75.13
N ARG A 43 -23.76 54.16 75.71
CA ARG A 43 -23.47 55.60 75.72
C ARG A 43 -22.70 56.00 74.45
N PRO A 44 -22.96 57.20 73.90
CA PRO A 44 -22.22 57.67 72.73
C PRO A 44 -20.74 57.89 73.08
N ALA A 45 -19.89 57.82 72.05
CA ALA A 45 -18.48 58.19 72.17
C ALA A 45 -18.33 59.65 72.62
N GLY A 46 -17.30 59.93 73.42
CA GLY A 46 -17.04 61.24 74.02
C GLY A 46 -17.15 61.25 75.54
N ALA A 47 -17.18 62.46 76.12
CA ALA A 47 -17.22 62.65 77.57
C ALA A 47 -18.63 62.37 78.12
N THR A 48 -18.77 61.36 78.96
CA THR A 48 -19.97 61.07 79.77
C THR A 48 -19.70 61.48 81.21
N THR A 49 -20.54 62.35 81.77
CA THR A 49 -20.45 62.72 83.18
C THR A 49 -21.31 61.79 84.02
N VAL A 50 -20.70 61.00 84.89
CA VAL A 50 -21.38 60.16 85.89
C VAL A 50 -21.47 60.95 87.20
N THR A 51 -22.70 61.27 87.62
CA THR A 51 -22.95 61.95 88.89
C THR A 51 -23.42 60.94 89.93
N LEU A 52 -22.58 60.69 90.93
CA LEU A 52 -22.94 59.96 92.14
C LEU A 52 -23.82 60.83 93.02
N ILE A 53 -24.89 60.25 93.56
CA ILE A 53 -25.82 60.87 94.47
C ILE A 53 -26.00 59.93 95.66
N VAL A 54 -25.65 60.38 96.87
CA VAL A 54 -25.87 59.64 98.11
C VAL A 54 -26.90 60.36 98.96
N THR A 55 -27.80 59.60 99.58
CA THR A 55 -28.85 60.13 100.47
C THR A 55 -28.75 59.47 101.84
N ASP A 56 -28.74 60.28 102.90
CA ASP A 56 -28.79 59.80 104.30
C ASP A 56 -30.22 59.43 104.75
N ASP A 57 -30.35 58.89 105.96
CA ASP A 57 -31.63 58.49 106.56
C ASP A 57 -32.55 59.68 106.90
N ALA A 58 -32.00 60.89 107.00
CA ALA A 58 -32.72 62.16 107.15
C ALA A 58 -33.18 62.76 105.80
N GLY A 59 -32.79 62.18 104.67
CA GLY A 59 -33.15 62.61 103.33
C GLY A 59 -32.23 63.67 102.70
N ASN A 60 -31.11 64.03 103.35
CA ASN A 60 -30.12 64.97 102.81
C ASN A 60 -29.33 64.31 101.68
N GLN A 61 -28.98 65.08 100.65
CA GLN A 61 -28.26 64.57 99.48
C GLN A 61 -26.89 65.24 99.31
N ALA A 62 -25.87 64.43 99.05
CA ALA A 62 -24.58 64.88 98.54
C ALA A 62 -24.36 64.33 97.13
N THR A 63 -23.69 65.11 96.28
CA THR A 63 -23.41 64.71 94.89
C THR A 63 -21.94 64.87 94.53
N LYS A 64 -21.44 64.00 93.65
CA LYS A 64 -20.09 64.08 93.09
C LYS A 64 -20.09 63.64 91.63
N ALA A 65 -19.57 64.48 90.75
CA ALA A 65 -19.43 64.16 89.33
C ALA A 65 -18.04 63.61 89.00
N GLN A 66 -18.01 62.62 88.12
CA GLN A 66 -16.81 62.06 87.48
C GLN A 66 -17.04 62.03 85.97
N VAL A 67 -16.12 62.61 85.19
CA VAL A 67 -16.15 62.49 83.74
C VAL A 67 -15.45 61.20 83.34
N VAL A 68 -16.10 60.41 82.49
CA VAL A 68 -15.55 59.22 81.85
C VAL A 68 -15.59 59.44 80.34
N THR A 69 -14.45 59.33 79.68
CA THR A 69 -14.37 59.42 78.22
C THR A 69 -14.57 58.04 77.62
N ILE A 70 -15.58 57.90 76.76
CA ILE A 70 -15.87 56.69 75.98
C ILE A 70 -15.19 56.86 74.63
N ALA A 71 -14.32 55.92 74.25
CA ALA A 71 -13.65 55.95 72.96
C ALA A 71 -14.67 55.80 71.81
N ALA A 72 -14.36 56.37 70.65
CA ALA A 72 -15.09 56.06 69.42
C ALA A 72 -14.88 54.57 69.06
N ALA A 73 -15.86 53.98 68.38
CA ALA A 73 -15.67 52.67 67.79
C ALA A 73 -14.67 52.80 66.64
N ASP A 74 -13.72 51.86 66.58
CA ASP A 74 -12.74 51.72 65.51
C ASP A 74 -13.45 51.58 64.16
N GLN A 75 -13.13 52.46 63.21
CA GLN A 75 -13.68 52.45 61.87
C GLN A 75 -12.83 51.52 60.98
N PRO A 76 -13.44 50.75 60.07
CA PRO A 76 -12.68 49.96 59.12
C PRO A 76 -11.95 50.86 58.12
N PRO A 77 -10.78 50.42 57.62
CA PRO A 77 -10.11 51.13 56.53
C PRO A 77 -11.00 51.14 55.28
N VAL A 78 -10.84 52.16 54.43
CA VAL A 78 -11.62 52.32 53.19
C VAL A 78 -10.67 52.35 52.00
N PHE A 79 -10.89 51.47 51.04
CA PHE A 79 -10.16 51.48 49.77
C PHE A 79 -10.50 52.73 48.94
N ALA A 80 -9.49 53.31 48.29
CA ALA A 80 -9.69 54.30 47.25
C ALA A 80 -10.48 53.70 46.07
N ALA A 81 -11.13 54.55 45.28
CA ALA A 81 -11.86 54.10 44.10
C ALA A 81 -10.91 53.44 43.09
N ALA A 82 -11.08 52.14 42.86
CA ALA A 82 -10.33 51.31 41.92
C ALA A 82 -11.29 50.29 41.28
N PRO A 83 -11.05 49.86 40.03
CA PRO A 83 -11.86 48.83 39.37
C PRO A 83 -11.75 47.48 40.07
N ASN A 84 -12.78 46.65 39.89
CA ASN A 84 -12.73 45.23 40.31
C ASN A 84 -12.15 44.36 39.19
N ASP A 85 -12.40 44.71 37.93
CA ASP A 85 -11.90 43.99 36.77
C ASP A 85 -10.63 44.69 36.23
N VAL A 86 -9.55 43.94 36.13
CA VAL A 86 -8.22 44.47 35.79
C VAL A 86 -7.62 43.67 34.63
N PRO A 87 -7.67 44.19 33.39
CA PRO A 87 -6.96 43.56 32.28
C PRO A 87 -5.46 43.78 32.45
N VAL A 88 -4.68 42.71 32.29
CA VAL A 88 -3.21 42.74 32.35
C VAL A 88 -2.66 42.05 31.12
N LEU A 89 -1.65 42.67 30.50
CA LEU A 89 -0.91 42.01 29.42
C LEU A 89 -0.10 40.86 30.03
N GLU A 90 -0.13 39.70 29.39
CA GLU A 90 0.79 38.64 29.71
C GLU A 90 2.25 39.09 29.59
N ASN A 91 3.18 38.26 30.07
CA ASN A 91 4.61 38.57 30.04
C ASN A 91 4.99 39.86 30.82
N THR A 92 4.06 40.38 31.64
CA THR A 92 4.29 41.50 32.56
C THR A 92 3.84 41.17 33.98
N THR A 93 4.54 41.70 35.00
CA THR A 93 4.20 41.41 36.40
C THR A 93 3.33 42.49 37.05
N ALA A 94 3.12 43.65 36.42
CA ALA A 94 2.45 44.78 37.06
C ALA A 94 0.92 44.66 36.94
N VAL A 95 0.21 44.77 38.07
CA VAL A 95 -1.28 44.72 38.08
C VAL A 95 -1.87 46.10 38.37
N GLY A 96 -1.52 46.71 39.50
CA GLY A 96 -2.10 47.99 39.89
C GLY A 96 -1.80 48.38 41.34
N THR A 97 -2.43 49.46 41.81
CA THR A 97 -2.31 49.93 43.20
C THR A 97 -3.68 50.02 43.85
N PHE A 98 -3.85 49.36 45.00
CA PHE A 98 -5.09 49.24 45.76
C PHE A 98 -4.87 49.79 47.17
N ALA A 99 -4.75 51.11 47.27
CA ALA A 99 -4.53 51.78 48.55
C ALA A 99 -5.84 51.93 49.33
N ALA A 100 -5.75 51.78 50.66
CA ALA A 100 -6.79 52.07 51.62
C ALA A 100 -6.29 53.06 52.67
N THR A 101 -7.21 53.81 53.25
CA THR A 101 -6.96 54.77 54.33
C THR A 101 -7.89 54.49 55.49
N ASP A 102 -7.38 54.65 56.70
CA ASP A 102 -8.18 54.58 57.91
C ASP A 102 -8.54 55.99 58.43
N ALA A 103 -9.76 56.16 58.92
CA ALA A 103 -10.27 57.47 59.38
C ALA A 103 -9.82 57.83 60.79
N ASP A 104 -9.49 56.85 61.62
CA ASP A 104 -9.01 57.02 62.99
C ASP A 104 -7.49 57.22 63.04
N GLY A 105 -6.81 57.01 61.92
CA GLY A 105 -5.38 57.28 61.70
C GLY A 105 -4.48 56.07 61.94
N ASP A 106 -5.07 54.87 62.04
CA ASP A 106 -4.34 53.64 62.23
C ASP A 106 -3.55 53.24 60.98
N ALA A 107 -2.41 52.56 61.19
CA ALA A 107 -1.58 52.09 60.10
C ALA A 107 -2.25 50.92 59.37
N VAL A 108 -2.38 51.05 58.04
CA VAL A 108 -3.00 50.01 57.19
C VAL A 108 -1.96 48.95 56.81
N ALA A 109 -2.24 47.69 57.15
CA ALA A 109 -1.49 46.53 56.71
C ALA A 109 -2.24 45.77 55.61
N TYR A 110 -1.54 45.40 54.53
CA TYR A 110 -2.13 44.67 53.41
C TYR A 110 -1.80 43.18 53.46
N SER A 111 -2.78 42.35 53.11
CA SER A 111 -2.63 40.92 52.86
C SER A 111 -3.48 40.49 51.66
N LEU A 112 -3.18 39.31 51.12
CA LEU A 112 -3.92 38.73 49.99
C LEU A 112 -4.57 37.42 50.44
N VAL A 113 -5.82 37.24 50.03
CA VAL A 113 -6.57 35.98 50.14
C VAL A 113 -7.27 35.70 48.81
N GLY A 114 -7.85 34.52 48.64
CA GLY A 114 -8.45 34.09 47.37
C GLY A 114 -7.74 32.86 46.80
N ALA A 115 -8.27 32.35 45.70
CA ALA A 115 -7.76 31.14 45.05
C ALA A 115 -6.33 31.34 44.52
N ASP A 116 -6.09 32.51 43.91
CA ASP A 116 -4.84 32.78 43.19
C ASP A 116 -3.86 33.64 43.98
N ALA A 117 -4.18 33.97 45.24
CA ALA A 117 -3.40 34.91 46.06
C ALA A 117 -1.89 34.56 46.18
N ALA A 118 -1.54 33.27 46.10
CA ALA A 118 -0.16 32.81 46.14
C ALA A 118 0.67 33.29 44.95
N LEU A 119 0.04 33.53 43.79
CA LEU A 119 0.68 33.98 42.55
C LEU A 119 1.03 35.48 42.58
N PHE A 120 0.55 36.20 43.59
CA PHE A 120 0.71 37.66 43.70
C PHE A 120 1.50 38.07 44.95
N ALA A 121 2.02 39.29 44.88
CA ALA A 121 2.59 40.01 45.99
C ALA A 121 1.93 41.39 46.09
N ILE A 122 1.73 41.86 47.32
CA ILE A 122 1.29 43.23 47.60
C ILE A 122 2.30 43.92 48.51
N SER A 123 2.67 45.14 48.15
CA SER A 123 3.59 45.96 48.96
C SER A 123 2.86 46.69 50.10
N ALA A 124 3.63 47.25 51.04
CA ALA A 124 3.09 48.10 52.10
C ALA A 124 2.39 49.38 51.58
N ALA A 125 2.64 49.76 50.32
CA ALA A 125 1.97 50.88 49.65
C ALA A 125 0.70 50.46 48.88
N GLY A 126 0.30 49.18 48.95
CA GLY A 126 -0.86 48.65 48.23
C GLY A 126 -0.60 48.33 46.75
N VAL A 127 0.66 48.35 46.28
CA VAL A 127 1.02 47.96 44.90
C VAL A 127 0.93 46.44 44.78
N LEU A 128 0.06 45.95 43.90
CA LEU A 128 -0.17 44.55 43.57
C LEU A 128 0.60 44.17 42.29
N SER A 129 1.29 43.04 42.33
CA SER A 129 2.02 42.48 41.19
C SER A 129 1.95 40.96 41.19
N PHE A 130 2.06 40.34 40.02
CA PHE A 130 2.39 38.93 39.93
C PHE A 130 3.80 38.66 40.47
N ARG A 131 4.05 37.43 40.93
CA ARG A 131 5.38 36.97 41.37
C ARG A 131 6.24 36.49 40.20
N ALA A 132 5.60 35.86 39.21
CA ALA A 132 6.16 35.50 37.92
C ALA A 132 5.29 36.13 36.84
N ALA A 133 5.87 36.53 35.71
CA ALA A 133 5.06 37.03 34.61
C ALA A 133 4.14 35.89 34.13
N PRO A 134 2.83 36.12 34.00
CA PRO A 134 1.91 35.09 33.53
C PRO A 134 2.03 34.90 32.02
N ASP A 135 1.62 33.73 31.56
CA ASP A 135 1.58 33.24 30.18
C ASP A 135 0.10 32.90 29.87
N ALA A 136 -0.45 33.43 28.79
CA ALA A 136 -1.87 33.30 28.42
C ALA A 136 -2.19 31.93 27.83
N GLU A 137 -1.22 31.28 27.20
CA GLU A 137 -1.27 29.95 26.59
C GLU A 137 -1.10 28.86 27.66
N ALA A 138 -0.41 29.19 28.75
CA ALA A 138 -0.27 28.35 29.94
C ALA A 138 -0.61 29.09 31.27
N PRO A 139 -1.89 29.46 31.52
CA PRO A 139 -2.24 30.18 32.73
C PRO A 139 -2.04 29.36 34.02
N ASP A 140 -1.31 29.94 34.96
CA ASP A 140 -1.02 29.36 36.29
C ASP A 140 -2.20 29.50 37.28
N ASP A 141 -3.29 30.16 36.89
CA ASP A 141 -4.46 30.37 37.74
C ASP A 141 -5.16 29.05 38.12
N VAL A 142 -5.92 29.10 39.21
CA VAL A 142 -6.81 28.02 39.61
C VAL A 142 -7.92 27.89 38.59
N GLY A 143 -7.73 26.95 37.66
CA GLY A 143 -8.66 26.67 36.57
C GLY A 143 -8.04 26.82 35.19
N SER A 144 -6.81 27.34 35.10
CA SER A 144 -6.02 27.53 33.87
C SER A 144 -6.84 28.17 32.75
N ASN A 145 -7.53 29.25 33.06
CA ASN A 145 -8.46 29.92 32.15
C ASN A 145 -8.10 31.40 31.89
N GLY A 146 -6.97 31.87 32.43
CA GLY A 146 -6.51 33.26 32.27
C GLY A 146 -7.27 34.27 33.13
N ILE A 147 -8.07 33.81 34.10
CA ILE A 147 -8.87 34.65 35.00
C ILE A 147 -8.46 34.39 36.45
N TYR A 148 -7.70 35.32 37.01
CA TYR A 148 -7.17 35.24 38.37
C TYR A 148 -8.10 35.95 39.36
N GLN A 149 -8.44 35.27 40.45
CA GLN A 149 -9.30 35.77 41.51
C GLN A 149 -8.51 36.03 42.80
N VAL A 150 -8.36 37.31 43.14
CA VAL A 150 -7.60 37.77 44.30
C VAL A 150 -8.43 38.76 45.11
N THR A 151 -8.47 38.58 46.42
CA THR A 151 -9.04 39.54 47.36
C THR A 151 -7.91 40.24 48.11
N VAL A 152 -7.84 41.56 47.98
CA VAL A 152 -6.95 42.40 48.79
C VAL A 152 -7.63 42.70 50.12
N GLN A 153 -6.93 42.42 51.22
CA GLN A 153 -7.35 42.77 52.58
C GLN A 153 -6.52 43.94 53.08
N ALA A 154 -7.20 44.96 53.59
CA ALA A 154 -6.61 46.07 54.33
C ALA A 154 -7.05 45.98 55.79
N THR A 155 -6.09 45.87 56.71
CA THR A 155 -6.33 45.78 58.16
C THR A 155 -5.80 47.04 58.84
N ALA A 156 -6.63 47.73 59.62
CA ALA A 156 -6.24 48.83 60.49
C ALA A 156 -6.83 48.55 61.89
N GLY A 157 -6.00 48.63 62.94
CA GLY A 157 -6.43 48.26 64.28
C GLY A 157 -6.95 46.82 64.36
N ALA A 158 -8.22 46.66 64.73
CA ALA A 158 -8.92 45.36 64.75
C ALA A 158 -9.87 45.18 63.55
N ALA A 159 -10.02 46.19 62.71
CA ALA A 159 -10.96 46.21 61.61
C ALA A 159 -10.31 45.82 60.27
N VAL A 160 -11.09 45.15 59.41
CA VAL A 160 -10.64 44.64 58.11
C VAL A 160 -11.62 45.08 57.03
N ALA A 161 -11.10 45.58 55.92
CA ALA A 161 -11.83 45.79 54.67
C ALA A 161 -11.27 44.90 53.56
N THR A 162 -12.15 44.46 52.66
CA THR A 162 -11.82 43.56 51.55
C THR A 162 -12.14 44.21 50.20
N LYS A 163 -11.34 43.90 49.19
CA LYS A 163 -11.58 44.28 47.79
C LYS A 163 -11.33 43.06 46.91
N ASP A 164 -12.40 42.56 46.30
CA ASP A 164 -12.32 41.44 45.35
C ASP A 164 -11.91 41.95 43.97
N LEU A 165 -10.95 41.26 43.35
CA LEU A 165 -10.38 41.57 42.04
C LEU A 165 -10.48 40.36 41.12
N THR A 166 -10.90 40.63 39.89
CA THR A 166 -10.83 39.71 38.75
C THR A 166 -9.75 40.25 37.81
N ILE A 167 -8.64 39.55 37.67
CA ILE A 167 -7.55 39.92 36.77
C ILE A 167 -7.65 39.02 35.54
N THR A 168 -7.79 39.61 34.36
CA THR A 168 -7.91 38.86 33.09
C THR A 168 -6.68 39.11 32.25
N LEU A 169 -6.04 38.04 31.78
CA LEU A 169 -4.92 38.16 30.86
C LEU A 169 -5.41 38.56 29.47
N THR A 170 -4.65 39.43 28.83
CA THR A 170 -4.77 39.70 27.40
C THR A 170 -3.57 39.09 26.69
N ASP A 171 -3.87 38.18 25.78
CA ASP A 171 -2.95 37.47 24.90
C ASP A 171 -2.22 38.47 23.96
N THR A 172 -0.92 38.30 23.82
CA THR A 172 -0.04 39.00 22.86
C THR A 172 0.57 38.01 21.90
N ASN A 173 0.45 38.29 20.60
CA ASN A 173 1.13 37.44 19.61
C ASN A 173 2.66 37.52 19.72
N GLU A 174 3.29 36.37 19.95
CA GLU A 174 4.69 36.28 20.39
C GLU A 174 5.62 35.61 19.39
N LEU A 175 5.35 34.37 18.98
CA LEU A 175 6.24 33.64 18.07
C LEU A 175 5.55 32.58 17.20
N ILE A 176 6.04 32.51 15.97
CA ILE A 176 5.82 31.40 15.04
C ILE A 176 7.00 30.44 15.13
N PHE A 177 6.78 29.14 14.96
CA PHE A 177 7.84 28.13 14.95
C PHE A 177 7.62 27.03 13.91
N ILE A 178 8.70 26.38 13.49
CA ILE A 178 8.68 25.11 12.73
C ILE A 178 9.25 24.00 13.63
N ASP A 179 8.44 23.03 14.02
CA ASP A 179 8.89 21.90 14.86
C ASP A 179 9.59 20.78 14.05
N GLN A 180 9.43 20.82 12.73
CA GLN A 180 9.91 19.79 11.82
C GLN A 180 11.41 19.97 11.58
N SER A 181 12.20 19.07 12.15
CA SER A 181 13.67 19.08 12.04
C SER A 181 14.23 18.03 11.08
N ALA A 182 13.43 17.04 10.66
CA ALA A 182 13.89 15.99 9.75
C ALA A 182 12.77 15.33 8.94
N PHE A 183 13.15 14.78 7.79
CA PHE A 183 12.36 13.83 7.00
C PHE A 183 13.19 12.59 6.69
N SER A 184 12.51 11.45 6.49
CA SER A 184 13.12 10.23 5.96
C SER A 184 12.27 9.76 4.79
N VAL A 185 12.88 9.62 3.63
CA VAL A 185 12.19 9.20 2.40
C VAL A 185 12.99 8.12 1.67
N ALA A 186 12.27 7.21 1.01
CA ALA A 186 12.89 6.28 0.08
C ALA A 186 13.50 7.03 -1.12
N GLU A 187 14.56 6.47 -1.68
CA GLU A 187 15.07 6.90 -2.98
C GLU A 187 14.06 6.69 -4.12
N GLY A 188 14.26 7.40 -5.24
CA GLY A 188 13.34 7.44 -6.37
C GLY A 188 12.40 8.66 -6.35
N PRO A 189 11.37 8.73 -5.47
CA PRO A 189 10.42 9.84 -5.47
C PRO A 189 11.07 11.21 -5.21
N THR A 190 10.50 12.25 -5.83
CA THR A 190 10.86 13.64 -5.52
C THR A 190 10.11 14.21 -4.32
N ALA A 191 9.03 13.58 -3.88
CA ALA A 191 8.24 14.06 -2.75
C ALA A 191 9.00 13.85 -1.44
N VAL A 192 9.12 14.89 -0.62
CA VAL A 192 9.76 14.80 0.70
C VAL A 192 8.70 14.80 1.79
N GLY A 193 7.89 15.85 1.84
CA GLY A 193 6.85 16.00 2.86
C GLY A 193 6.34 17.43 2.91
N THR A 194 5.54 17.72 3.94
CA THR A 194 4.99 19.06 4.16
C THR A 194 5.55 19.63 5.45
N ILE A 195 6.07 20.85 5.37
CA ILE A 195 6.50 21.63 6.53
C ILE A 195 5.28 22.41 7.03
N THR A 196 5.01 22.27 8.31
CA THR A 196 3.97 23.03 9.00
C THR A 196 4.62 24.02 9.96
N ALA A 197 3.97 25.16 10.15
CA ALA A 197 4.35 26.11 11.18
C ALA A 197 3.26 26.13 12.27
N GLY A 198 3.68 26.28 13.51
CA GLY A 198 2.83 26.50 14.68
C GLY A 198 2.89 27.95 15.13
N ASP A 199 1.83 28.39 15.81
CA ASP A 199 1.76 29.62 16.59
C ASP A 199 1.66 29.22 18.05
N GLU A 200 2.33 29.94 18.95
CA GLU A 200 2.20 29.70 20.39
C GLU A 200 0.76 30.04 20.84
N ASP A 201 0.18 31.12 20.30
CA ASP A 201 -1.20 31.59 20.55
C ASP A 201 -2.31 30.59 20.12
N GLY A 202 -1.95 29.47 19.47
CA GLY A 202 -2.91 28.44 19.02
C GLY A 202 -3.85 28.86 17.88
N GLY A 203 -3.60 30.02 17.26
CA GLY A 203 -4.36 30.55 16.14
C GLY A 203 -4.08 29.84 14.80
N PRO A 204 -4.94 30.05 13.77
CA PRO A 204 -4.68 29.55 12.42
C PRO A 204 -3.46 30.27 11.82
N VAL A 205 -2.36 29.55 11.67
CA VAL A 205 -1.12 30.05 11.08
C VAL A 205 -1.28 30.30 9.57
N THR A 206 -1.01 31.52 9.12
CA THR A 206 -1.01 31.89 7.68
C THR A 206 0.40 32.10 7.14
N ALA A 207 1.31 31.23 7.55
CA ALA A 207 2.72 31.33 7.21
C ALA A 207 2.99 31.27 5.71
N ARG A 208 3.97 32.07 5.28
CA ARG A 208 4.66 31.93 4.00
C ARG A 208 5.98 31.22 4.20
N PHE A 209 6.17 30.13 3.46
CA PHE A 209 7.38 29.33 3.52
C PHE A 209 8.39 29.75 2.46
N SER A 210 9.68 29.71 2.80
CA SER A 210 10.77 29.95 1.85
C SER A 210 12.03 29.18 2.25
N ILE A 211 12.85 28.83 1.27
CA ILE A 211 14.17 28.23 1.53
C ILE A 211 15.16 29.37 1.78
N ALA A 212 15.69 29.44 2.99
CA ALA A 212 16.65 30.46 3.42
C ALA A 212 18.11 30.06 3.19
N GLY A 213 18.38 28.76 3.04
CA GLY A 213 19.73 28.25 2.81
C GLY A 213 19.86 26.76 3.10
N GLY A 214 21.04 26.35 3.58
CA GLY A 214 21.45 24.96 3.72
C GLY A 214 22.43 24.55 2.63
N ALA A 215 23.27 23.55 2.93
CA ALA A 215 24.29 23.07 2.00
C ALA A 215 23.66 22.52 0.70
N ASP A 216 22.47 21.94 0.82
CA ASP A 216 21.76 21.26 -0.25
C ASP A 216 20.54 22.04 -0.76
N ALA A 217 20.41 23.31 -0.39
CA ALA A 217 19.25 24.16 -0.72
C ALA A 217 18.87 24.14 -2.21
N ALA A 218 19.88 24.06 -3.09
CA ALA A 218 19.67 24.02 -4.54
C ALA A 218 18.96 22.76 -5.03
N ALA A 219 18.96 21.67 -4.26
CA ALA A 219 18.31 20.41 -4.60
C ALA A 219 16.78 20.43 -4.37
N PHE A 220 16.25 21.42 -3.65
CA PHE A 220 14.85 21.45 -3.22
C PHE A 220 14.00 22.51 -3.93
N THR A 221 12.71 22.23 -3.97
CA THR A 221 11.61 23.18 -4.20
C THR A 221 10.69 23.17 -2.98
N LEU A 222 10.10 24.33 -2.68
CA LEU A 222 9.18 24.50 -1.56
C LEU A 222 8.00 25.35 -2.02
N ASP A 223 6.80 24.83 -1.85
CA ASP A 223 5.59 25.61 -2.09
C ASP A 223 5.37 26.62 -0.97
N ALA A 224 5.35 27.90 -1.31
CA ALA A 224 5.35 29.00 -0.34
C ALA A 224 4.04 29.14 0.46
N VAL A 225 2.95 28.45 0.08
CA VAL A 225 1.65 28.51 0.76
C VAL A 225 1.38 27.24 1.54
N THR A 226 1.58 26.10 0.88
CA THR A 226 1.23 24.79 1.42
C THR A 226 2.35 24.16 2.23
N GLY A 227 3.58 24.68 2.12
CA GLY A 227 4.75 24.14 2.82
C GLY A 227 5.26 22.81 2.26
N VAL A 228 4.76 22.35 1.11
CA VAL A 228 5.20 21.11 0.47
C VAL A 228 6.64 21.25 0.00
N LEU A 229 7.53 20.45 0.59
CA LEU A 229 8.94 20.31 0.24
C LEU A 229 9.12 19.11 -0.71
N SER A 230 9.91 19.31 -1.76
CA SER A 230 10.25 18.26 -2.73
C SER A 230 11.67 18.45 -3.27
N PHE A 231 12.29 17.36 -3.73
CA PHE A 231 13.49 17.41 -4.55
C PHE A 231 13.15 17.88 -5.98
N LYS A 232 14.09 18.57 -6.63
CA LYS A 232 13.98 18.95 -8.05
C LYS A 232 14.12 17.77 -9.00
N THR A 233 14.89 16.77 -8.59
CA THR A 233 15.21 15.57 -9.36
C THR A 233 15.24 14.39 -8.40
N GLU A 234 14.94 13.20 -8.92
CA GLU A 234 14.97 11.95 -8.16
C GLU A 234 16.33 11.73 -7.46
N ARG A 235 16.30 11.07 -6.30
CA ARG A 235 17.49 10.72 -5.53
C ARG A 235 17.79 9.24 -5.73
N ASP A 236 19.07 8.93 -5.79
CA ASP A 236 19.64 7.58 -5.90
C ASP A 236 20.58 7.44 -4.70
N PHE A 237 20.34 6.45 -3.86
CA PHE A 237 21.04 6.21 -2.60
C PHE A 237 22.48 5.75 -2.84
N GLU A 238 22.72 4.98 -3.90
CA GLU A 238 24.02 4.48 -4.34
C GLU A 238 24.85 5.59 -5.00
N ALA A 239 24.21 6.64 -5.53
CA ALA A 239 24.84 7.81 -6.15
C ALA A 239 24.44 9.15 -5.49
N PRO A 240 24.79 9.39 -4.21
CA PRO A 240 24.42 10.60 -3.50
C PRO A 240 24.98 11.86 -4.16
N THR A 241 24.13 12.88 -4.29
CA THR A 241 24.49 14.20 -4.84
C THR A 241 24.46 15.31 -3.79
N ASP A 242 24.23 14.97 -2.52
CA ASP A 242 24.32 15.89 -1.41
C ASP A 242 25.76 16.38 -1.17
N VAL A 243 25.87 17.52 -0.50
CA VAL A 243 27.11 18.04 0.05
C VAL A 243 27.54 17.15 1.23
N GLY A 244 28.46 16.24 0.93
CA GLY A 244 28.99 15.30 1.92
C GLY A 244 28.92 13.85 1.44
N ARG A 245 28.09 13.58 0.44
CA ARG A 245 27.82 12.26 -0.14
C ARG A 245 27.42 11.22 0.91
N ASN A 246 26.56 11.63 1.84
CA ASN A 246 26.17 10.81 2.99
C ASN A 246 24.68 10.47 3.03
N ASN A 247 23.93 10.76 1.95
CA ASN A 247 22.48 10.56 1.85
C ASN A 247 21.65 11.41 2.83
N VAL A 248 22.23 12.47 3.39
CA VAL A 248 21.54 13.44 4.26
C VAL A 248 21.62 14.83 3.63
N TYR A 249 20.48 15.27 3.09
CA TYR A 249 20.35 16.56 2.42
C TYR A 249 19.88 17.63 3.42
N ASN A 250 20.68 18.68 3.60
CA ASN A 250 20.49 19.71 4.61
C ASN A 250 19.94 21.00 3.99
N VAL A 251 18.73 21.40 4.41
CA VAL A 251 18.05 22.62 3.98
C VAL A 251 17.64 23.46 5.19
N VAL A 252 17.64 24.79 5.05
CA VAL A 252 17.13 25.72 6.07
C VAL A 252 15.89 26.39 5.50
N VAL A 253 14.77 26.28 6.21
CA VAL A 253 13.47 26.81 5.81
C VAL A 253 13.04 27.90 6.77
N THR A 254 12.47 28.97 6.23
CA THR A 254 11.83 30.04 6.99
C THR A 254 10.32 29.93 6.88
N ALA A 255 9.62 29.97 8.01
CA ALA A 255 8.19 30.29 8.08
C ALA A 255 8.05 31.76 8.51
N ARG A 256 7.19 32.51 7.82
CA ARG A 256 6.92 33.92 8.13
C ARG A 256 5.42 34.18 8.20
N ASP A 257 4.95 34.72 9.31
CA ASP A 257 3.60 35.27 9.45
C ASP A 257 3.70 36.75 9.89
N GLY A 258 3.31 37.66 8.99
CA GLY A 258 3.49 39.10 9.19
C GLY A 258 4.95 39.48 9.52
N ALA A 259 5.15 40.03 10.72
CA ALA A 259 6.46 40.44 11.24
C ALA A 259 7.25 39.28 11.88
N LEU A 260 6.57 38.22 12.30
CA LEU A 260 7.16 37.07 12.98
C LEU A 260 7.74 36.10 11.97
N SER A 261 8.85 35.46 12.34
CA SER A 261 9.46 34.43 11.51
C SER A 261 10.37 33.53 12.31
N ASP A 262 10.42 32.27 11.89
CA ASP A 262 11.33 31.25 12.41
C ASP A 262 12.12 30.58 11.28
N ASN A 263 13.36 30.22 11.57
CA ASN A 263 14.28 29.57 10.65
C ASN A 263 14.69 28.20 11.21
N GLN A 264 14.24 27.14 10.55
CA GLN A 264 14.50 25.78 10.98
C GLN A 264 15.43 25.06 9.99
N ALA A 265 16.48 24.44 10.52
CA ALA A 265 17.31 23.52 9.78
C ALA A 265 16.64 22.15 9.72
N ILE A 266 16.54 21.57 8.52
CA ILE A 266 15.85 20.33 8.24
C ILE A 266 16.82 19.36 7.54
N ALA A 267 16.96 18.18 8.12
CA ALA A 267 17.73 17.08 7.53
C ALA A 267 16.80 16.10 6.81
N VAL A 268 16.98 15.92 5.50
CA VAL A 268 16.22 14.94 4.71
C VAL A 268 17.13 13.74 4.45
N THR A 269 16.84 12.62 5.11
CA THR A 269 17.58 11.37 4.92
C THR A 269 16.94 10.56 3.81
N VAL A 270 17.73 10.20 2.79
CA VAL A 270 17.32 9.25 1.76
C VAL A 270 17.68 7.84 2.22
N THR A 271 16.73 6.91 2.18
CA THR A 271 16.93 5.51 2.56
C THR A 271 16.96 4.62 1.33
N ASN A 272 17.89 3.65 1.35
CA ASN A 272 18.05 2.65 0.31
C ASN A 272 16.77 1.83 0.12
N VAL A 273 16.36 1.62 -1.12
CA VAL A 273 15.36 0.64 -1.53
C VAL A 273 16.02 -0.38 -2.44
N SER A 274 16.30 -1.59 -1.93
CA SER A 274 16.96 -2.64 -2.73
C SER A 274 16.38 -2.79 -4.13
N GLU A 275 17.17 -2.43 -5.14
CA GLU A 275 16.86 -2.69 -6.55
C GLU A 275 17.21 -4.12 -6.94
N ALA A 276 16.50 -4.65 -7.94
CA ALA A 276 16.92 -5.88 -8.60
C ALA A 276 18.29 -5.68 -9.27
N PRO A 277 19.17 -6.71 -9.30
CA PRO A 277 20.57 -6.62 -9.69
C PRO A 277 20.78 -6.45 -11.21
N PHE A 278 20.15 -5.44 -11.83
CA PHE A 278 20.01 -5.20 -13.28
C PHE A 278 18.85 -5.98 -13.93
N ALA A 279 17.98 -5.24 -14.65
CA ALA A 279 16.96 -5.83 -15.50
C ALA A 279 17.52 -5.92 -16.94
N PRO A 280 17.63 -7.13 -17.52
CA PRO A 280 18.11 -7.29 -18.89
C PRO A 280 17.17 -6.60 -19.88
N PHE A 281 17.73 -6.11 -20.98
CA PHE A 281 16.93 -5.47 -22.04
C PHE A 281 17.53 -5.71 -23.43
N ALA A 282 16.68 -5.59 -24.44
CA ALA A 282 17.02 -5.71 -25.85
C ALA A 282 16.83 -4.39 -26.59
N VAL A 283 17.62 -4.18 -27.65
CA VAL A 283 17.51 -3.12 -28.64
C VAL A 283 17.43 -3.79 -30.01
N GLU A 284 16.27 -3.66 -30.65
CA GLU A 284 16.10 -4.12 -32.04
C GLU A 284 16.85 -3.18 -33.00
N ALA A 285 17.34 -3.72 -34.10
CA ALA A 285 18.18 -3.03 -35.06
C ALA A 285 17.45 -1.90 -35.83
N GLU A 286 16.14 -1.95 -35.91
CA GLU A 286 15.31 -0.87 -36.45
C GLU A 286 14.96 0.21 -35.42
N ALA A 287 15.27 0.00 -34.14
CA ALA A 287 14.87 0.93 -33.11
C ALA A 287 15.51 2.29 -33.37
N ALA A 288 14.77 3.38 -33.11
CA ALA A 288 15.25 4.75 -33.28
C ALA A 288 16.44 5.13 -32.36
N ALA A 289 16.94 4.18 -31.58
CA ALA A 289 18.12 4.30 -30.73
C ALA A 289 19.45 4.19 -31.50
N LEU A 290 19.44 3.69 -32.75
CA LEU A 290 20.63 3.51 -33.57
C LEU A 290 20.95 4.76 -34.40
N THR A 291 22.18 5.23 -34.27
CA THR A 291 22.80 6.21 -35.15
C THR A 291 23.70 5.49 -36.13
N ILE A 292 23.35 5.57 -37.42
CA ILE A 292 24.13 4.99 -38.50
C ILE A 292 25.01 6.08 -39.13
N LEU A 293 26.27 5.74 -39.36
CA LEU A 293 27.19 6.54 -40.12
C LEU A 293 27.72 5.69 -41.27
N ASP A 294 27.42 6.16 -42.48
CA ASP A 294 27.98 5.74 -43.75
C ASP A 294 28.75 6.93 -44.31
N THR A 295 30.00 6.69 -44.72
CA THR A 295 30.94 7.77 -45.07
C THR A 295 31.32 7.82 -46.53
N ASP A 296 30.72 7.00 -47.39
CA ASP A 296 31.06 7.00 -48.80
C ASP A 296 29.86 7.29 -49.72
N ALA A 297 30.05 7.07 -51.02
CA ALA A 297 29.09 7.39 -52.07
C ALA A 297 28.72 6.15 -52.90
N ASN A 298 29.02 4.95 -52.39
CA ASN A 298 28.66 3.72 -53.06
C ASN A 298 27.15 3.44 -52.84
N THR A 299 26.67 2.28 -53.27
CA THR A 299 25.23 1.92 -53.15
C THR A 299 24.97 0.78 -52.16
N ASN A 300 26.04 0.27 -51.56
CA ASN A 300 26.04 -0.82 -50.59
C ASN A 300 26.17 -0.19 -49.19
N ASP A 301 25.20 0.65 -48.87
CA ASP A 301 25.17 1.49 -47.67
C ASP A 301 24.87 0.64 -46.42
N THR A 302 25.40 1.05 -45.28
CA THR A 302 24.92 0.52 -43.99
C THR A 302 23.51 1.05 -43.71
N VAL A 303 22.51 0.17 -43.68
CA VAL A 303 21.09 0.58 -43.60
C VAL A 303 20.23 -0.39 -42.81
N VAL A 304 19.11 0.09 -42.29
CA VAL A 304 18.06 -0.79 -41.79
C VAL A 304 17.23 -1.30 -42.96
N ARG A 305 17.15 -2.62 -43.10
CA ARG A 305 16.26 -3.34 -44.01
C ARG A 305 14.96 -3.67 -43.28
N ASN A 306 13.85 -3.25 -43.84
CA ASN A 306 12.51 -3.51 -43.32
C ASN A 306 11.49 -3.45 -44.47
N ALA A 307 10.19 -3.58 -44.19
CA ALA A 307 9.15 -3.55 -45.22
C ALA A 307 9.14 -2.27 -46.07
N ALA A 308 9.63 -1.14 -45.54
CA ALA A 308 9.72 0.13 -46.28
C ALA A 308 11.04 0.26 -47.09
N ASN A 309 12.08 -0.50 -46.73
CA ASN A 309 13.38 -0.52 -47.40
C ASN A 309 13.88 -1.96 -47.62
N PRO A 310 13.19 -2.77 -48.45
CA PRO A 310 13.60 -4.16 -48.71
C PRO A 310 14.87 -4.23 -49.57
N GLU A 311 15.62 -5.34 -49.47
CA GLU A 311 16.70 -5.68 -50.39
C GLU A 311 16.14 -5.96 -51.80
N THR A 312 16.92 -5.65 -52.84
CA THR A 312 16.54 -5.91 -54.24
C THR A 312 17.15 -7.21 -54.73
N GLY A 313 16.35 -8.11 -55.34
CA GLY A 313 16.84 -9.37 -55.90
C GLY A 313 15.80 -10.50 -55.87
N THR A 314 16.12 -11.64 -56.50
CA THR A 314 15.20 -12.79 -56.62
C THR A 314 15.49 -13.94 -55.63
N SER A 315 16.45 -13.75 -54.71
CA SER A 315 16.93 -14.79 -53.78
C SER A 315 16.24 -14.79 -52.42
N PHE A 316 15.12 -14.07 -52.25
CA PHE A 316 14.44 -13.92 -50.96
C PHE A 316 13.23 -14.85 -50.86
N PRO A 317 13.21 -15.79 -49.89
CA PRO A 317 12.05 -16.63 -49.63
C PRO A 317 10.79 -15.76 -49.43
N GLY A 318 9.71 -16.06 -50.17
CA GLY A 318 8.44 -15.33 -50.06
C GLY A 318 8.38 -13.98 -50.81
N GLY A 319 9.46 -13.55 -51.48
CA GLY A 319 9.45 -12.36 -52.35
C GLY A 319 9.34 -11.01 -51.62
N SER A 320 9.52 -11.00 -50.29
CA SER A 320 9.47 -9.80 -49.45
C SER A 320 10.66 -8.86 -49.62
N GLY A 321 11.77 -9.35 -50.18
CA GLY A 321 13.05 -8.66 -50.19
C GLY A 321 13.70 -8.58 -48.79
N LEU A 322 13.27 -9.41 -47.84
CA LEU A 322 13.85 -9.50 -46.50
C LEU A 322 14.32 -10.93 -46.24
N ARG A 323 15.40 -11.07 -45.46
CA ARG A 323 15.85 -12.39 -44.96
C ARG A 323 14.79 -12.98 -44.01
N PRO A 324 14.60 -14.30 -43.96
CA PRO A 324 13.70 -14.91 -42.98
C PRO A 324 14.33 -14.91 -41.57
N GLY A 325 13.51 -14.91 -40.53
CA GLY A 325 13.93 -15.24 -39.15
C GLY A 325 14.54 -14.13 -38.30
N PHE A 326 14.59 -12.88 -38.79
CA PHE A 326 14.98 -11.73 -37.98
C PHE A 326 13.91 -11.43 -36.89
N SER A 327 14.31 -10.86 -35.77
CA SER A 327 13.42 -10.36 -34.72
C SER A 327 12.88 -8.96 -35.05
N GLY A 328 11.77 -8.57 -34.41
CA GLY A 328 11.18 -7.26 -34.64
C GLY A 328 10.61 -7.09 -36.05
N THR A 329 10.92 -5.96 -36.68
CA THR A 329 10.37 -5.50 -37.96
C THR A 329 11.43 -5.27 -39.04
N GLY A 330 12.71 -5.43 -38.71
CA GLY A 330 13.81 -5.30 -39.64
C GLY A 330 15.13 -5.80 -39.08
N TYR A 331 16.20 -5.54 -39.84
CA TYR A 331 17.57 -5.81 -39.42
C TYR A 331 18.52 -4.78 -40.03
N LEU A 332 19.63 -4.55 -39.36
CA LEU A 332 20.74 -3.75 -39.85
C LEU A 332 21.55 -4.60 -40.84
N ASP A 333 21.73 -4.06 -42.05
CA ASP A 333 22.56 -4.58 -43.12
C ASP A 333 23.81 -3.69 -43.17
N PHE A 334 24.97 -4.25 -42.84
CA PHE A 334 26.24 -3.53 -42.92
C PHE A 334 26.74 -3.56 -44.36
N GLY A 335 27.07 -2.38 -44.86
CA GLY A 335 27.60 -2.16 -46.18
C GLY A 335 28.97 -2.80 -46.45
N ASP A 336 29.70 -2.27 -47.42
CA ASP A 336 31.02 -2.77 -47.81
C ASP A 336 32.19 -1.81 -47.53
N THR A 337 31.94 -0.73 -46.79
CA THR A 337 32.92 0.35 -46.60
C THR A 337 33.60 0.28 -45.23
N PRO A 338 34.94 0.14 -45.16
CA PRO A 338 35.65 0.22 -43.89
C PRO A 338 35.37 1.57 -43.18
N GLY A 339 34.98 1.50 -41.92
CA GLY A 339 34.67 2.66 -41.08
C GLY A 339 33.17 2.93 -40.90
N ASP A 340 32.32 2.40 -41.78
CA ASP A 340 30.87 2.40 -41.62
C ASP A 340 30.49 1.79 -40.29
N ARG A 341 29.53 2.41 -39.60
CA ARG A 341 29.20 2.04 -38.23
C ARG A 341 27.75 2.25 -37.87
N ALA A 342 27.32 1.45 -36.92
CA ALA A 342 26.13 1.70 -36.14
C ALA A 342 26.51 1.93 -34.68
N THR A 343 25.92 2.95 -34.07
CA THR A 343 26.16 3.33 -32.67
C THR A 343 24.84 3.44 -31.93
N PHE A 344 24.76 2.89 -30.73
CA PHE A 344 23.60 3.00 -29.86
C PHE A 344 24.03 3.36 -28.45
N THR A 345 23.08 3.86 -27.66
CA THR A 345 23.33 4.25 -26.26
C THR A 345 22.54 3.36 -25.33
N VAL A 346 23.19 2.88 -24.29
CA VAL A 346 22.58 2.10 -23.21
C VAL A 346 22.83 2.77 -21.88
N THR A 347 21.89 2.70 -20.96
CA THR A 347 22.08 3.24 -19.60
C THR A 347 22.06 2.10 -18.60
N VAL A 348 23.10 1.99 -17.78
CA VAL A 348 23.18 1.03 -16.67
C VAL A 348 23.35 1.79 -15.37
N ARG A 349 22.81 1.29 -14.26
CA ARG A 349 22.94 1.98 -12.95
C ARG A 349 24.30 1.76 -12.32
N GLU A 350 24.84 0.56 -12.46
CA GLU A 350 26.12 0.18 -11.86
C GLU A 350 27.22 0.09 -12.91
N ALA A 351 28.43 0.49 -12.54
CA ALA A 351 29.61 0.21 -13.34
C ALA A 351 30.02 -1.25 -13.10
N GLY A 352 30.28 -2.00 -14.16
CA GLY A 352 30.60 -3.42 -13.99
C GLY A 352 30.70 -4.21 -15.29
N PRO A 353 31.00 -5.51 -15.19
CA PRO A 353 30.96 -6.42 -16.32
C PRO A 353 29.51 -6.73 -16.71
N TYR A 354 29.24 -6.78 -18.01
CA TYR A 354 27.97 -7.16 -18.61
C TYR A 354 28.21 -8.05 -19.83
N ASP A 355 27.20 -8.80 -20.22
CA ASP A 355 27.18 -9.53 -21.47
C ASP A 355 26.50 -8.68 -22.55
N LEU A 356 27.20 -8.42 -23.65
CA LEU A 356 26.65 -7.83 -24.88
C LEU A 356 26.34 -8.97 -25.86
N SER A 357 25.09 -9.41 -25.93
CA SER A 357 24.65 -10.45 -26.85
C SER A 357 24.14 -9.82 -28.14
N ILE A 358 24.71 -10.21 -29.27
CA ILE A 358 24.40 -9.65 -30.59
C ILE A 358 23.84 -10.78 -31.45
N ARG A 359 22.57 -10.68 -31.82
CA ARG A 359 21.92 -11.62 -32.75
C ARG A 359 22.26 -11.20 -34.17
N TYR A 360 22.83 -12.11 -34.94
CA TYR A 360 23.38 -11.82 -36.25
C TYR A 360 23.27 -12.99 -37.23
N ALA A 361 23.36 -12.67 -38.52
CA ALA A 361 23.39 -13.62 -39.64
C ALA A 361 24.52 -13.27 -40.61
N ALA A 362 25.29 -14.27 -41.07
CA ALA A 362 26.45 -14.06 -41.93
C ALA A 362 26.78 -15.29 -42.79
N ASN A 363 27.11 -15.10 -44.06
CA ASN A 363 27.52 -16.21 -44.95
C ASN A 363 28.95 -16.71 -44.68
N ASP A 364 29.80 -15.83 -44.18
CA ASP A 364 31.23 -16.03 -44.00
C ASP A 364 31.74 -15.14 -42.86
N ALA A 365 33.05 -15.13 -42.58
CA ALA A 365 33.61 -14.36 -41.46
C ALA A 365 33.60 -12.84 -41.73
N ARG A 366 32.76 -12.10 -40.99
CA ARG A 366 32.45 -10.68 -41.20
C ARG A 366 32.68 -9.87 -39.93
N PRO A 367 33.95 -9.67 -39.52
CA PRO A 367 34.26 -9.05 -38.24
C PRO A 367 33.85 -7.58 -38.18
N LEU A 368 33.53 -7.10 -36.98
CA LEU A 368 33.29 -5.67 -36.68
C LEU A 368 34.20 -5.21 -35.54
N ASP A 369 34.68 -3.98 -35.59
CA ASP A 369 35.39 -3.31 -34.51
C ASP A 369 34.37 -2.75 -33.50
N LEU A 370 34.43 -3.24 -32.26
CA LEU A 370 33.60 -2.82 -31.12
C LEU A 370 34.34 -1.74 -30.30
N SER A 371 33.72 -0.59 -30.09
CA SER A 371 34.20 0.47 -29.21
C SER A 371 33.14 0.85 -28.18
N LEU A 372 33.57 0.99 -26.92
CA LEU A 372 32.73 1.45 -25.80
C LEU A 372 33.17 2.85 -25.39
N ASN A 373 32.23 3.79 -25.26
CA ASN A 373 32.48 5.15 -24.76
C ASN A 373 33.63 5.89 -25.49
N GLY A 374 33.84 5.60 -26.77
CA GLY A 374 34.92 6.18 -27.58
C GLY A 374 36.33 5.63 -27.28
N ALA A 375 36.43 4.54 -26.51
CA ALA A 375 37.70 3.86 -26.26
C ALA A 375 38.26 3.16 -27.53
N ALA A 376 39.51 2.70 -27.45
CA ALA A 376 40.14 1.94 -28.53
C ALA A 376 39.32 0.68 -28.87
N ALA A 377 39.06 0.47 -30.15
CA ALA A 377 38.19 -0.60 -30.60
C ALA A 377 38.88 -1.98 -30.53
N SER A 378 38.08 -3.02 -30.28
CA SER A 378 38.50 -4.43 -30.35
C SER A 378 37.74 -5.14 -31.47
N THR A 379 38.44 -5.95 -32.27
CA THR A 379 37.80 -6.68 -33.37
C THR A 379 37.02 -7.88 -32.85
N VAL A 380 35.73 -7.91 -33.13
CA VAL A 380 34.79 -9.01 -32.87
C VAL A 380 34.66 -9.86 -34.15
N PRO A 381 34.87 -11.19 -34.10
CA PRO A 381 35.14 -11.97 -35.31
C PRO A 381 33.94 -12.28 -36.21
N PHE A 382 32.71 -12.33 -35.67
CA PHE A 382 31.45 -12.72 -36.35
C PHE A 382 31.65 -13.78 -37.46
N VAL A 383 31.55 -15.05 -37.08
CA VAL A 383 31.78 -16.19 -37.99
C VAL A 383 30.57 -16.44 -38.90
N GLY A 384 30.76 -17.17 -40.00
CA GLY A 384 29.64 -17.58 -40.84
C GLY A 384 28.63 -18.44 -40.04
N THR A 385 27.34 -18.12 -40.14
CA THR A 385 26.26 -18.74 -39.38
C THR A 385 25.58 -19.88 -40.15
N GLY A 386 25.95 -20.12 -41.40
CA GLY A 386 25.39 -21.20 -42.22
C GLY A 386 25.69 -22.59 -41.63
N LEU A 387 24.79 -23.55 -41.89
CA LEU A 387 25.02 -24.95 -41.55
C LEU A 387 25.44 -25.73 -42.81
N PRO A 388 26.47 -26.60 -42.73
CA PRO A 388 26.73 -27.55 -43.79
C PRO A 388 25.50 -28.46 -43.97
N ALA A 389 25.32 -29.01 -45.17
CA ALA A 389 24.23 -29.96 -45.45
C ALA A 389 24.43 -31.28 -44.67
N SER A 390 24.12 -31.30 -43.37
CA SER A 390 24.15 -32.51 -42.53
C SER A 390 22.86 -33.30 -42.69
N GLY A 391 22.54 -33.72 -43.92
CA GLY A 391 21.43 -34.64 -44.22
C GLY A 391 20.05 -33.99 -44.43
N ALA A 392 19.88 -32.70 -44.14
CA ALA A 392 18.72 -31.92 -44.58
C ALA A 392 19.09 -31.16 -45.85
N THR A 393 18.46 -31.51 -46.97
CA THR A 393 18.51 -30.73 -48.21
C THR A 393 17.27 -29.85 -48.28
N PRO A 394 17.41 -28.54 -48.55
CA PRO A 394 18.65 -27.81 -48.89
C PRO A 394 19.45 -27.30 -47.67
N ALA A 395 20.74 -27.01 -47.88
CA ALA A 395 21.59 -26.33 -46.88
C ALA A 395 21.01 -24.95 -46.53
N VAL A 396 21.13 -24.54 -45.26
CA VAL A 396 20.69 -23.21 -44.81
C VAL A 396 21.82 -22.21 -45.03
N GLU A 397 21.59 -21.24 -45.92
CA GLU A 397 22.50 -20.11 -46.13
C GLU A 397 22.66 -19.32 -44.82
N GLY A 398 23.88 -18.85 -44.53
CA GLY A 398 24.15 -18.16 -43.26
C GLY A 398 23.36 -16.88 -43.08
N VAL A 399 23.15 -16.10 -44.15
CA VAL A 399 22.29 -14.90 -44.10
C VAL A 399 20.81 -15.19 -43.80
N ASN A 400 20.39 -16.45 -43.76
CA ASN A 400 19.04 -16.88 -43.39
C ASN A 400 19.01 -17.59 -42.02
N ARG A 401 20.13 -17.61 -41.28
CA ARG A 401 20.26 -18.22 -39.95
C ARG A 401 20.82 -17.21 -38.95
N TRP A 402 19.96 -16.80 -38.02
CA TRP A 402 20.25 -15.84 -36.96
C TRP A 402 20.72 -16.58 -35.70
N VAL A 403 21.87 -16.19 -35.16
CA VAL A 403 22.44 -16.75 -33.93
C VAL A 403 22.97 -15.63 -33.04
N PHE A 404 23.09 -15.88 -31.74
CA PHE A 404 23.71 -14.92 -30.84
C PHE A 404 25.24 -15.09 -30.77
N LEU A 405 25.93 -13.95 -30.70
CA LEU A 405 27.32 -13.84 -30.26
C LEU A 405 27.35 -12.99 -28.99
N THR A 406 27.78 -13.59 -27.88
CA THR A 406 27.94 -12.87 -26.61
C THR A 406 29.37 -12.38 -26.44
N VAL A 407 29.52 -11.08 -26.19
CA VAL A 407 30.80 -10.40 -25.95
C VAL A 407 30.78 -9.84 -24.52
N PRO A 408 31.69 -10.25 -23.63
CA PRO A 408 31.78 -9.62 -22.31
C PRO A 408 32.32 -8.19 -22.45
N VAL A 409 31.62 -7.24 -21.85
CA VAL A 409 31.95 -5.80 -21.87
C VAL A 409 32.01 -5.25 -20.45
N THR A 410 32.67 -4.11 -20.26
CA THR A 410 32.63 -3.36 -19.00
C THR A 410 31.99 -2.01 -19.26
N LEU A 411 30.86 -1.75 -18.60
CA LEU A 411 30.10 -0.51 -18.73
C LEU A 411 30.32 0.35 -17.49
N THR A 412 30.18 1.67 -17.65
CA THR A 412 30.18 2.63 -16.54
C THR A 412 28.76 2.91 -16.07
N ALA A 413 28.58 3.27 -14.80
CA ALA A 413 27.30 3.79 -14.31
C ALA A 413 26.84 5.00 -15.14
N GLY A 414 25.55 5.05 -15.45
CA GLY A 414 24.95 6.01 -16.37
C GLY A 414 24.99 5.56 -17.83
N SER A 415 25.08 6.54 -18.72
CA SER A 415 24.98 6.35 -20.17
C SER A 415 26.30 5.84 -20.77
N ASN A 416 26.19 4.83 -21.63
CA ASN A 416 27.30 4.23 -22.37
C ASN A 416 26.98 4.20 -23.87
N THR A 417 27.93 4.61 -24.71
CA THR A 417 27.83 4.49 -26.16
C THR A 417 28.54 3.23 -26.64
N ILE A 418 27.85 2.40 -27.41
CA ILE A 418 28.39 1.19 -28.00
C ILE A 418 28.42 1.37 -29.52
N SER A 419 29.58 1.20 -30.13
CA SER A 419 29.77 1.39 -31.57
C SER A 419 30.34 0.13 -32.21
N LEU A 420 29.71 -0.34 -33.29
CA LEU A 420 30.16 -1.47 -34.12
C LEU A 420 30.48 -0.94 -35.51
N ALA A 421 31.68 -1.23 -36.02
CA ALA A 421 32.14 -0.69 -37.30
C ALA A 421 32.86 -1.71 -38.18
N ILE A 422 32.78 -1.55 -39.50
CA ILE A 422 33.56 -2.38 -40.43
C ILE A 422 35.07 -2.06 -40.24
N PRO A 423 35.92 -3.04 -39.89
CA PRO A 423 37.33 -2.80 -39.61
C PRO A 423 38.12 -2.38 -40.86
N ALA A 424 39.23 -1.67 -40.65
CA ALA A 424 40.13 -1.30 -41.73
C ALA A 424 40.59 -2.54 -42.53
N GLY A 425 40.50 -2.47 -43.86
CA GLY A 425 40.89 -3.56 -44.77
C GLY A 425 39.85 -4.68 -44.91
N ARG A 426 38.66 -4.54 -44.32
CA ARG A 426 37.49 -5.40 -44.58
C ARG A 426 36.48 -4.63 -45.45
N ALA A 427 35.63 -5.39 -46.14
CA ALA A 427 34.64 -4.84 -47.07
C ALA A 427 33.26 -5.46 -46.86
N SER A 428 32.94 -5.83 -45.62
CA SER A 428 31.64 -6.41 -45.25
C SER A 428 31.46 -6.48 -43.74
N GLY A 429 30.23 -6.28 -43.29
CA GLY A 429 29.75 -6.66 -41.96
C GLY A 429 28.64 -7.72 -42.00
N PRO A 430 28.29 -8.34 -40.85
CA PRO A 430 27.18 -9.26 -40.71
C PRO A 430 25.85 -8.49 -40.68
N ASN A 431 24.73 -9.17 -40.90
CA ASN A 431 23.42 -8.58 -40.61
C ASN A 431 23.13 -8.74 -39.12
N ILE A 432 22.60 -7.70 -38.47
CA ILE A 432 22.28 -7.70 -37.03
C ILE A 432 20.81 -7.29 -36.86
N ASP A 433 20.01 -8.06 -36.14
CA ASP A 433 18.60 -7.75 -35.88
C ASP A 433 18.35 -7.33 -34.43
N ARG A 434 19.12 -7.85 -33.46
CA ARG A 434 18.92 -7.55 -32.04
C ARG A 434 20.22 -7.52 -31.27
N ILE A 435 20.28 -6.61 -30.30
CA ILE A 435 21.36 -6.51 -29.32
C ILE A 435 20.76 -6.54 -27.93
N GLU A 436 21.41 -7.22 -26.99
CA GLU A 436 20.95 -7.35 -25.62
C GLU A 436 22.07 -7.05 -24.64
N ILE A 437 21.69 -6.42 -23.53
CA ILE A 437 22.57 -6.29 -22.37
C ILE A 437 21.97 -7.12 -21.25
N THR A 438 22.74 -8.08 -20.76
CA THR A 438 22.41 -8.95 -19.63
C THR A 438 23.52 -8.90 -18.59
N ALA A 439 23.25 -9.44 -17.40
CA ALA A 439 24.28 -9.57 -16.36
C ALA A 439 25.43 -10.45 -16.87
N ALA A 440 26.66 -10.19 -16.42
CA ALA A 440 27.83 -10.97 -16.86
C ALA A 440 27.65 -12.47 -16.63
N GLY A 441 27.83 -13.26 -17.69
CA GLY A 441 27.67 -14.71 -17.70
C GLY A 441 26.22 -15.20 -17.83
N ALA A 442 25.23 -14.31 -17.97
CA ALA A 442 23.84 -14.69 -18.18
C ALA A 442 23.57 -15.14 -19.63
N GLY A 443 24.35 -14.66 -20.61
CA GLY A 443 24.10 -14.92 -22.02
C GLY A 443 22.92 -14.11 -22.58
N PRO A 444 22.38 -14.48 -23.75
CA PRO A 444 21.23 -13.82 -24.36
C PRO A 444 19.96 -13.89 -23.49
N ILE A 445 19.02 -12.97 -23.71
CA ILE A 445 17.67 -13.02 -23.11
C ILE A 445 16.93 -14.20 -23.74
N ASP A 446 16.59 -15.16 -22.89
CA ASP A 446 15.71 -16.27 -23.22
C ASP A 446 14.25 -15.82 -23.15
N ASP A 447 13.61 -15.66 -24.31
CA ASP A 447 12.23 -15.17 -24.45
C ASP A 447 11.25 -16.22 -25.00
N SER A 448 11.69 -17.46 -25.20
CA SER A 448 10.87 -18.54 -25.73
C SER A 448 11.36 -19.89 -25.25
N ALA A 449 10.43 -20.71 -24.75
CA ALA A 449 10.69 -22.11 -24.41
C ALA A 449 10.91 -23.02 -25.63
N ASP A 450 10.82 -22.46 -26.84
CA ASP A 450 11.19 -23.09 -28.10
C ASP A 450 11.97 -22.04 -28.90
N LEU A 451 13.24 -21.86 -28.54
CA LEU A 451 14.07 -20.77 -29.03
C LEU A 451 14.38 -20.92 -30.53
N ASP A 452 14.47 -22.16 -31.02
CA ASP A 452 14.75 -22.46 -32.43
C ASP A 452 13.50 -22.78 -33.27
N ALA A 453 12.31 -22.62 -32.67
CA ALA A 453 11.00 -22.77 -33.29
C ALA A 453 10.78 -24.13 -33.96
N ASN A 454 11.33 -25.20 -33.37
CA ASN A 454 11.27 -26.56 -33.91
C ASN A 454 10.35 -27.50 -33.10
N LEU A 455 9.71 -27.01 -32.03
CA LEU A 455 8.82 -27.80 -31.19
C LEU A 455 7.65 -28.32 -32.01
N ALA A 456 7.42 -29.63 -31.97
CA ALA A 456 6.25 -30.23 -32.58
C ALA A 456 5.66 -31.39 -31.77
N LEU A 457 4.34 -31.42 -31.68
CA LEU A 457 3.52 -32.49 -31.18
C LEU A 457 2.98 -33.30 -32.36
N THR A 458 3.35 -34.57 -32.42
CA THR A 458 2.82 -35.49 -33.43
C THR A 458 1.97 -36.58 -32.76
N GLY A 459 0.85 -36.91 -33.41
CA GLY A 459 -0.09 -37.93 -32.94
C GLY A 459 -0.62 -38.80 -34.07
N PRO A 460 -1.58 -39.70 -33.79
CA PRO A 460 -2.17 -40.55 -34.82
C PRO A 460 -2.93 -39.71 -35.86
N THR A 461 -2.65 -39.99 -37.12
CA THR A 461 -3.33 -39.37 -38.28
C THR A 461 -4.59 -40.13 -38.70
N SER A 462 -4.68 -41.41 -38.33
CA SER A 462 -5.88 -42.24 -38.51
C SER A 462 -6.83 -42.08 -37.33
N ALA A 463 -8.12 -42.27 -37.57
CA ALA A 463 -9.12 -42.19 -36.51
C ALA A 463 -8.85 -43.25 -35.41
N VAL A 464 -8.78 -42.81 -34.16
CA VAL A 464 -8.65 -43.67 -32.98
C VAL A 464 -10.04 -44.10 -32.54
N GLN A 465 -10.22 -45.37 -32.15
CA GLN A 465 -11.54 -45.87 -31.74
C GLN A 465 -11.99 -45.21 -30.44
N GLY A 466 -13.27 -44.81 -30.34
CA GLY A 466 -13.82 -44.11 -29.16
C GLY A 466 -13.77 -44.86 -27.83
N ALA A 467 -13.34 -46.13 -27.82
CA ALA A 467 -13.07 -46.92 -26.62
C ALA A 467 -11.59 -47.36 -26.47
N ALA A 468 -10.71 -46.91 -27.37
CA ALA A 468 -9.27 -47.15 -27.25
C ALA A 468 -8.72 -46.22 -26.16
N GLY A 469 -8.19 -46.78 -25.08
CA GLY A 469 -7.70 -46.03 -23.92
C GLY A 469 -6.51 -45.12 -24.21
N LEU A 470 -5.32 -45.52 -23.78
CA LEU A 470 -4.09 -44.72 -23.91
C LEU A 470 -3.65 -44.59 -25.38
N VAL A 471 -3.65 -43.36 -25.89
CA VAL A 471 -3.18 -42.97 -27.24
C VAL A 471 -1.80 -42.34 -27.13
N ALA A 472 -0.85 -42.80 -27.96
CA ALA A 472 0.51 -42.30 -27.96
C ALA A 472 0.67 -41.00 -28.77
N PHE A 473 1.45 -40.07 -28.22
CA PHE A 473 1.89 -38.83 -28.83
C PHE A 473 3.41 -38.71 -28.71
N THR A 474 4.05 -38.06 -29.68
CA THR A 474 5.49 -37.82 -29.67
C THR A 474 5.75 -36.31 -29.70
N VAL A 475 6.53 -35.81 -28.76
CA VAL A 475 7.08 -34.46 -28.76
C VAL A 475 8.48 -34.51 -29.35
N VAL A 476 8.71 -33.72 -30.39
CA VAL A 476 10.05 -33.49 -30.97
C VAL A 476 10.41 -32.02 -30.78
N GLY A 477 11.71 -31.71 -30.84
CA GLY A 477 12.14 -30.31 -30.74
C GLY A 477 12.01 -29.71 -29.35
N ARG A 478 12.34 -30.47 -28.30
CA ARG A 478 12.38 -29.93 -26.94
C ARG A 478 13.75 -29.33 -26.68
N ASP A 479 13.77 -28.09 -26.25
CA ASP A 479 14.97 -27.43 -25.75
C ASP A 479 15.40 -28.03 -24.40
N ALA A 480 16.69 -27.84 -24.08
CA ALA A 480 17.34 -28.52 -22.96
C ALA A 480 16.89 -27.98 -21.59
N ASP A 481 16.45 -26.73 -21.57
CA ASP A 481 15.93 -25.95 -20.44
C ASP A 481 14.44 -26.20 -20.15
N ILE A 482 13.73 -26.97 -20.98
CA ILE A 482 12.32 -27.32 -20.71
C ILE A 482 12.16 -28.05 -19.38
N VAL A 483 11.56 -27.36 -18.41
CA VAL A 483 11.27 -27.88 -17.06
C VAL A 483 9.90 -28.53 -16.96
N THR A 484 8.91 -28.10 -17.76
CA THR A 484 7.59 -28.76 -17.77
C THR A 484 7.07 -29.03 -19.17
N THR A 485 6.34 -30.14 -19.29
CA THR A 485 5.58 -30.53 -20.48
C THR A 485 4.15 -30.84 -20.04
N GLN A 486 3.18 -30.14 -20.64
CA GLN A 486 1.78 -30.26 -20.30
C GLN A 486 0.93 -30.41 -21.57
N VAL A 487 -0.25 -31.00 -21.42
CA VAL A 487 -1.26 -31.05 -22.47
C VAL A 487 -2.56 -30.41 -22.02
N SER A 488 -3.29 -29.87 -22.99
CA SER A 488 -4.61 -29.29 -22.79
C SER A 488 -5.55 -29.64 -23.94
N PHE A 489 -6.85 -29.61 -23.64
CA PHE A 489 -7.94 -29.80 -24.60
C PHE A 489 -8.85 -28.57 -24.73
N ASP A 490 -8.54 -27.49 -23.99
CA ASP A 490 -9.33 -26.26 -23.92
C ASP A 490 -8.47 -25.01 -24.17
N GLY A 491 -7.42 -25.17 -25.00
CA GLY A 491 -6.48 -24.11 -25.35
C GLY A 491 -5.51 -23.70 -24.23
N GLY A 492 -5.43 -24.49 -23.15
CA GLY A 492 -4.50 -24.28 -22.04
C GLY A 492 -5.12 -23.79 -20.74
N THR A 493 -6.46 -23.79 -20.62
CA THR A 493 -7.18 -23.41 -19.40
C THR A 493 -7.05 -24.49 -18.33
N THR A 494 -7.27 -25.75 -18.71
CA THR A 494 -6.95 -26.93 -17.92
C THR A 494 -5.73 -27.61 -18.50
N ARG A 495 -4.77 -27.92 -17.63
CA ARG A 495 -3.47 -28.48 -18.01
C ARG A 495 -3.19 -29.74 -17.23
N ALA A 496 -2.74 -30.77 -17.93
CA ALA A 496 -2.29 -32.02 -17.34
C ALA A 496 -0.81 -32.20 -17.65
N SER A 497 0.01 -32.37 -16.63
CA SER A 497 1.43 -32.70 -16.84
C SER A 497 1.58 -34.07 -17.48
N VAL A 498 2.46 -34.14 -18.46
CA VAL A 498 2.85 -35.39 -19.12
C VAL A 498 4.36 -35.54 -19.02
N THR A 499 4.84 -36.78 -18.97
CA THR A 499 6.28 -37.07 -18.94
C THR A 499 6.62 -37.86 -20.21
N PRO A 500 7.10 -37.18 -21.27
CA PRO A 500 7.65 -37.86 -22.43
C PRO A 500 8.84 -38.75 -22.02
N ASP A 501 8.95 -39.93 -22.62
CA ASP A 501 10.11 -40.81 -22.45
C ASP A 501 11.34 -40.29 -23.21
N THR A 502 12.43 -41.08 -23.24
CA THR A 502 13.67 -40.69 -23.93
C THR A 502 13.53 -40.57 -25.45
N ALA A 503 12.46 -41.10 -26.04
CA ALA A 503 12.12 -40.93 -27.44
C ALA A 503 11.10 -39.79 -27.66
N GLY A 504 10.73 -39.06 -26.61
CA GLY A 504 9.73 -37.99 -26.65
C GLY A 504 8.29 -38.50 -26.62
N VAL A 505 8.05 -39.78 -26.33
CA VAL A 505 6.72 -40.39 -26.39
C VAL A 505 6.01 -40.31 -25.04
N PHE A 506 4.75 -39.89 -25.02
CA PHE A 506 3.86 -40.02 -23.87
C PHE A 506 2.49 -40.56 -24.32
N SER A 507 1.68 -41.02 -23.38
CA SER A 507 0.33 -41.53 -23.68
C SER A 507 -0.75 -40.73 -22.96
N LEU A 508 -1.87 -40.50 -23.65
CA LEU A 508 -3.01 -39.75 -23.17
C LEU A 508 -4.28 -40.58 -23.28
N ASP A 509 -5.07 -40.63 -22.21
CA ASP A 509 -6.36 -41.30 -22.23
C ASP A 509 -7.41 -40.41 -22.90
N LEU A 510 -7.90 -40.83 -24.06
CA LEU A 510 -8.93 -40.12 -24.81
C LEU A 510 -10.33 -40.75 -24.66
N SER A 511 -10.49 -41.78 -23.83
CA SER A 511 -11.76 -42.53 -23.70
C SER A 511 -12.94 -41.70 -23.22
N ALA A 512 -12.68 -40.62 -22.48
CA ALA A 512 -13.71 -39.69 -22.01
C ALA A 512 -14.05 -38.57 -23.02
N ARG A 513 -13.44 -38.56 -24.21
CA ARG A 513 -13.67 -37.55 -25.24
C ARG A 513 -14.79 -37.99 -26.20
N PRO A 514 -15.63 -37.06 -26.69
CA PRO A 514 -16.69 -37.39 -27.64
C PRO A 514 -16.14 -37.82 -29.01
N ALA A 515 -16.93 -38.57 -29.77
CA ALA A 515 -16.60 -38.88 -31.17
C ALA A 515 -16.49 -37.59 -32.01
N GLY A 516 -15.50 -37.51 -32.88
CA GLY A 516 -15.18 -36.34 -33.70
C GLY A 516 -13.75 -35.84 -33.54
N ALA A 517 -13.47 -34.66 -34.07
CA ALA A 517 -12.16 -34.03 -33.95
C ALA A 517 -11.95 -33.49 -32.53
N THR A 518 -10.81 -33.84 -31.93
CA THR A 518 -10.33 -33.33 -30.65
C THR A 518 -8.96 -32.70 -30.87
N THR A 519 -8.80 -31.42 -30.53
CA THR A 519 -7.50 -30.74 -30.53
C THR A 519 -6.77 -31.04 -29.22
N VAL A 520 -5.52 -31.45 -29.33
CA VAL A 520 -4.58 -31.59 -28.22
C VAL A 520 -3.53 -30.50 -28.35
N THR A 521 -3.48 -29.60 -27.37
CA THR A 521 -2.48 -28.53 -27.31
C THR A 521 -1.35 -28.98 -26.40
N LEU A 522 -0.13 -29.09 -26.93
CA LEU A 522 1.11 -29.20 -26.17
C LEU A 522 1.48 -27.81 -25.63
N ILE A 523 1.93 -27.78 -24.38
CA ILE A 523 2.48 -26.59 -23.75
C ILE A 523 3.78 -27.02 -23.06
N VAL A 524 4.90 -26.42 -23.43
CA VAL A 524 6.19 -26.59 -22.74
C VAL A 524 6.56 -25.29 -22.03
N THR A 525 7.26 -25.40 -20.91
CA THR A 525 7.77 -24.26 -20.15
C THR A 525 9.23 -24.50 -19.83
N ASP A 526 10.07 -23.50 -20.08
CA ASP A 526 11.51 -23.50 -19.77
C ASP A 526 11.79 -23.08 -18.31
N ASP A 527 13.06 -23.07 -17.90
CA ASP A 527 13.49 -22.67 -16.56
C ASP A 527 13.39 -21.16 -16.30
N SER A 528 13.34 -20.35 -17.36
CA SER A 528 13.03 -18.92 -17.38
C SER A 528 11.53 -18.62 -17.20
N GLY A 529 10.66 -19.62 -17.35
CA GLY A 529 9.21 -19.52 -17.24
C GLY A 529 8.48 -19.11 -18.53
N ASN A 530 9.14 -19.07 -19.68
CA ASN A 530 8.49 -18.83 -20.97
C ASN A 530 7.68 -20.05 -21.41
N GLU A 531 6.71 -19.88 -22.32
CA GLU A 531 5.90 -20.98 -22.84
C GLU A 531 5.97 -21.09 -24.36
N ALA A 532 6.09 -22.30 -24.87
CA ALA A 532 5.91 -22.64 -26.28
C ALA A 532 4.82 -23.69 -26.45
N ARG A 533 4.18 -23.69 -27.62
CA ARG A 533 2.97 -24.49 -27.87
C ARG A 533 2.97 -25.08 -29.26
N ASP A 534 2.41 -26.27 -29.37
CA ASP A 534 2.04 -26.86 -30.65
C ASP A 534 0.71 -27.61 -30.53
N GLU A 535 0.00 -27.80 -31.63
CA GLU A 535 -1.32 -28.43 -31.64
C GLU A 535 -1.40 -29.62 -32.58
N GLN A 536 -2.02 -30.70 -32.08
CA GLN A 536 -2.35 -31.87 -32.88
C GLN A 536 -3.84 -32.15 -32.81
N VAL A 537 -4.49 -32.22 -33.98
CA VAL A 537 -5.88 -32.68 -34.10
C VAL A 537 -5.90 -34.21 -34.23
N VAL A 538 -6.68 -34.86 -33.37
CA VAL A 538 -6.94 -36.31 -33.40
C VAL A 538 -8.42 -36.55 -33.67
N THR A 539 -8.73 -37.52 -34.53
CA THR A 539 -10.13 -37.89 -34.83
C THR A 539 -10.53 -39.12 -34.04
N ILE A 540 -11.60 -39.02 -33.25
CA ILE A 540 -12.15 -40.13 -32.47
C ILE A 540 -13.33 -40.74 -33.22
N ALA A 541 -13.20 -42.01 -33.61
CA ALA A 541 -14.23 -42.76 -34.32
C ALA A 541 -15.41 -43.12 -33.39
N PRO A 542 -16.65 -43.17 -33.92
CA PRO A 542 -17.81 -43.63 -33.17
C PRO A 542 -17.64 -45.10 -32.73
N ALA A 543 -18.18 -45.46 -31.57
CA ALA A 543 -18.13 -46.83 -31.06
C ALA A 543 -18.76 -47.82 -32.08
N THR A 544 -18.06 -48.93 -32.36
CA THR A 544 -18.56 -49.96 -33.28
C THR A 544 -19.69 -50.75 -32.61
N PRO A 545 -20.87 -50.93 -33.25
CA PRO A 545 -21.94 -51.77 -32.70
C PRO A 545 -21.46 -53.22 -32.51
N GLN A 546 -21.74 -53.81 -31.35
CA GLN A 546 -21.49 -55.24 -31.09
C GLN A 546 -22.61 -56.07 -31.76
N ASN A 547 -22.27 -57.05 -32.59
CA ASN A 547 -23.26 -57.98 -33.15
C ASN A 547 -23.87 -58.86 -32.05
N PHE A 548 -25.20 -58.94 -31.98
CA PHE A 548 -25.93 -59.83 -31.06
C PHE A 548 -26.55 -60.99 -31.85
N ASN A 549 -26.10 -62.22 -31.58
CA ASN A 549 -26.67 -63.44 -32.17
C ASN A 549 -27.51 -64.18 -31.11
N GLN A 550 -28.78 -64.47 -31.41
CA GLN A 550 -29.64 -65.35 -30.61
C GLN A 550 -30.12 -66.51 -31.49
N VAL A 551 -30.07 -67.73 -30.96
CA VAL A 551 -30.65 -68.93 -31.60
C VAL A 551 -32.02 -69.17 -30.96
N ILE A 552 -33.05 -69.37 -31.79
CA ILE A 552 -34.40 -69.69 -31.33
C ILE A 552 -34.77 -71.03 -31.94
N GLU A 553 -34.98 -72.02 -31.09
CA GLU A 553 -35.39 -73.35 -31.49
C GLU A 553 -36.91 -73.44 -31.57
N ALA A 554 -37.41 -74.39 -32.37
CA ALA A 554 -38.81 -74.51 -32.74
C ALA A 554 -39.76 -74.70 -31.54
N GLU A 555 -39.29 -75.26 -30.42
CA GLU A 555 -40.08 -75.43 -29.20
C GLU A 555 -40.46 -74.12 -28.51
N ALA A 556 -39.78 -73.02 -28.81
CA ALA A 556 -40.08 -71.70 -28.25
C ALA A 556 -41.20 -70.99 -29.02
N PHE A 557 -41.70 -71.57 -30.11
CA PHE A 557 -42.68 -70.92 -30.96
C PHE A 557 -44.10 -71.10 -30.40
N VAL A 558 -44.87 -70.02 -30.42
CA VAL A 558 -46.31 -70.03 -30.16
C VAL A 558 -47.01 -70.39 -31.46
N ILE A 559 -47.73 -71.52 -31.46
CA ILE A 559 -48.38 -72.08 -32.64
C ILE A 559 -49.84 -71.65 -32.71
N THR A 560 -50.27 -71.20 -33.88
CA THR A 560 -51.67 -70.91 -34.20
C THR A 560 -52.10 -71.73 -35.42
N ASP A 561 -52.96 -72.73 -35.20
CA ASP A 561 -53.57 -73.58 -36.24
C ASP A 561 -55.02 -73.15 -36.45
N THR A 562 -55.41 -72.90 -37.70
CA THR A 562 -56.70 -72.27 -38.01
C THR A 562 -57.82 -73.20 -38.48
N THR A 563 -57.62 -74.52 -38.66
CA THR A 563 -58.74 -75.44 -38.98
C THR A 563 -58.48 -76.93 -38.65
N ARG A 564 -59.40 -77.61 -37.94
CA ARG A 564 -59.31 -79.06 -37.63
C ARG A 564 -59.92 -79.95 -38.72
N ALA A 565 -59.07 -80.69 -39.45
CA ALA A 565 -59.48 -81.92 -40.13
C ALA A 565 -58.35 -82.97 -40.08
N THR A 566 -58.39 -83.84 -39.06
CA THR A 566 -57.46 -84.98 -38.82
C THR A 566 -56.04 -84.63 -38.30
N ALA A 567 -55.48 -85.50 -37.45
CA ALA A 567 -54.24 -85.28 -36.70
C ALA A 567 -52.94 -85.30 -37.54
N LEU A 568 -53.05 -85.51 -38.85
CA LEU A 568 -51.96 -85.53 -39.80
C LEU A 568 -51.78 -84.19 -40.54
N GLU A 569 -52.71 -83.24 -40.36
CA GLU A 569 -52.73 -81.98 -41.13
C GLU A 569 -52.61 -80.74 -40.24
N THR A 570 -52.44 -80.91 -38.92
CA THR A 570 -52.38 -79.82 -37.92
C THR A 570 -50.96 -79.32 -37.67
N THR A 571 -50.76 -78.01 -37.64
CA THR A 571 -49.48 -77.40 -37.21
C THR A 571 -49.24 -77.65 -35.74
N GLN A 572 -48.13 -78.29 -35.41
CA GLN A 572 -47.80 -78.65 -34.02
C GLN A 572 -46.30 -78.86 -33.82
N ALA A 573 -45.84 -78.67 -32.58
CA ALA A 573 -44.51 -79.11 -32.20
C ALA A 573 -44.51 -80.64 -32.09
N ARG A 574 -43.56 -81.30 -32.76
CA ARG A 574 -43.32 -82.75 -32.70
C ARG A 574 -42.14 -83.03 -31.78
N ASN A 575 -42.35 -83.93 -30.82
CA ASN A 575 -41.32 -84.46 -29.94
C ASN A 575 -41.60 -85.93 -29.60
N ALA A 576 -40.73 -86.54 -28.79
CA ALA A 576 -40.82 -87.97 -28.49
C ALA A 576 -42.14 -88.38 -27.79
N ALA A 577 -42.90 -87.44 -27.22
CA ALA A 577 -44.20 -87.70 -26.58
C ALA A 577 -45.39 -87.63 -27.56
N ASN A 578 -45.25 -86.99 -28.73
CA ASN A 578 -46.28 -86.94 -29.79
C ASN A 578 -45.70 -87.20 -31.20
N PRO A 579 -45.00 -88.33 -31.42
CA PRO A 579 -44.36 -88.63 -32.68
C PRO A 579 -45.38 -88.75 -33.82
N GLU A 580 -44.91 -88.69 -35.05
CA GLU A 580 -45.76 -88.67 -36.24
C GLU A 580 -46.66 -89.94 -36.33
N PRO A 581 -48.00 -89.82 -36.46
CA PRO A 581 -48.91 -90.96 -36.42
C PRO A 581 -48.85 -91.92 -37.61
N ASN A 582 -48.10 -91.65 -38.68
CA ASN A 582 -47.91 -92.59 -39.79
C ASN A 582 -46.58 -92.39 -40.55
N PRO A 583 -45.60 -93.30 -40.44
CA PRO A 583 -44.31 -93.17 -41.10
C PRO A 583 -44.42 -93.58 -42.57
N LEU A 584 -44.82 -92.67 -43.45
CA LEU A 584 -44.61 -92.84 -44.89
C LEU A 584 -43.12 -92.66 -45.19
N ALA A 585 -42.35 -93.76 -45.13
CA ALA A 585 -40.98 -93.94 -45.66
C ALA A 585 -40.14 -92.66 -45.79
N ARG A 586 -39.87 -92.00 -44.66
CA ARG A 586 -38.86 -90.96 -44.52
C ARG A 586 -38.06 -91.26 -43.26
N ASP A 587 -36.75 -90.96 -43.28
CA ASP A 587 -35.80 -91.22 -42.19
C ASP A 587 -36.36 -90.67 -40.87
N VAL A 588 -36.91 -91.58 -40.07
CA VAL A 588 -37.33 -91.30 -38.70
C VAL A 588 -36.40 -92.02 -37.74
N ASP A 589 -36.07 -91.35 -36.65
CA ASP A 589 -35.27 -91.90 -35.57
C ASP A 589 -36.04 -93.00 -34.80
N ALA A 590 -35.36 -93.62 -33.82
CA ALA A 590 -35.95 -94.69 -33.01
C ALA A 590 -37.19 -94.24 -32.20
N ASN A 591 -37.46 -92.95 -32.08
CA ASN A 591 -38.61 -92.38 -31.39
C ASN A 591 -39.75 -91.97 -32.34
N GLY A 592 -39.59 -92.17 -33.65
CA GLY A 592 -40.60 -91.83 -34.65
C GLY A 592 -40.63 -90.35 -35.03
N LEU A 593 -39.54 -89.61 -34.81
CA LEU A 593 -39.33 -88.23 -35.25
C LEU A 593 -38.44 -88.19 -36.49
N TRP A 594 -38.57 -87.18 -37.36
CA TRP A 594 -37.63 -87.00 -38.48
C TRP A 594 -36.18 -86.91 -37.98
N ASP A 595 -35.20 -87.43 -38.71
CA ASP A 595 -33.80 -87.32 -38.33
C ASP A 595 -33.21 -85.91 -38.62
N GLY A 596 -32.07 -85.60 -37.99
CA GLY A 596 -31.29 -84.39 -38.31
C GLY A 596 -31.79 -83.05 -37.75
N PHE A 597 -32.86 -83.01 -36.94
CA PHE A 597 -33.18 -81.82 -36.14
C PHE A 597 -32.22 -81.68 -34.93
N ASN A 598 -32.02 -80.44 -34.48
CA ASN A 598 -31.33 -80.16 -33.22
C ASN A 598 -32.36 -79.85 -32.13
N GLY A 599 -32.03 -80.15 -30.88
CA GLY A 599 -32.91 -79.89 -29.74
C GLY A 599 -33.84 -81.07 -29.41
N ALA A 600 -34.98 -80.77 -28.77
CA ALA A 600 -35.90 -81.78 -28.24
C ALA A 600 -37.02 -82.19 -29.23
N GLY A 601 -37.12 -81.50 -30.37
CA GLY A 601 -38.14 -81.72 -31.39
C GLY A 601 -38.02 -80.73 -32.54
N TYR A 602 -39.06 -80.70 -33.39
CA TYR A 602 -39.18 -79.74 -34.49
C TYR A 602 -40.62 -79.23 -34.61
N LEU A 603 -40.80 -78.11 -35.31
CA LEU A 603 -42.12 -77.63 -35.68
C LEU A 603 -42.56 -78.30 -36.98
N ASP A 604 -43.69 -78.98 -36.92
CA ASP A 604 -44.40 -79.46 -38.10
C ASP A 604 -45.47 -78.43 -38.48
N MET A 605 -45.36 -77.89 -39.70
CA MET A 605 -46.26 -76.86 -40.24
C MET A 605 -47.53 -77.45 -40.88
N GLY A 606 -47.70 -78.77 -40.88
CA GLY A 606 -48.85 -79.42 -41.52
C GLY A 606 -49.00 -79.04 -42.99
N ALA A 607 -50.25 -79.00 -43.48
CA ALA A 607 -50.56 -78.71 -44.88
C ALA A 607 -51.57 -77.56 -45.08
N ASN A 608 -52.00 -76.90 -44.01
CA ASN A 608 -53.10 -75.93 -44.05
C ASN A 608 -52.62 -74.52 -44.39
N VAL A 609 -53.33 -73.87 -45.31
CA VAL A 609 -53.11 -72.46 -45.63
C VAL A 609 -53.62 -71.60 -44.47
N GLY A 610 -52.75 -70.78 -43.90
CA GLY A 610 -53.09 -69.84 -42.82
C GLY A 610 -52.49 -70.21 -41.46
N ASP A 611 -51.91 -71.40 -41.32
CA ASP A 611 -51.20 -71.78 -40.11
C ASP A 611 -49.92 -70.98 -39.93
N ALA A 612 -49.62 -70.61 -38.69
CA ALA A 612 -48.49 -69.75 -38.35
C ALA A 612 -47.85 -70.15 -37.03
N ALA A 613 -46.55 -69.87 -36.94
CA ALA A 613 -45.78 -69.95 -35.71
C ALA A 613 -45.05 -68.62 -35.48
N ALA A 614 -45.11 -68.13 -34.25
CA ALA A 614 -44.52 -66.85 -33.85
C ALA A 614 -43.56 -67.03 -32.68
N PHE A 615 -42.53 -66.19 -32.62
CA PHE A 615 -41.58 -66.12 -31.52
C PHE A 615 -41.28 -64.65 -31.18
N THR A 616 -40.69 -64.41 -30.01
CA THR A 616 -40.27 -63.09 -29.56
C THR A 616 -38.74 -63.05 -29.43
N ILE A 617 -38.13 -61.95 -29.88
CA ILE A 617 -36.71 -61.64 -29.68
C ILE A 617 -36.62 -60.35 -28.88
N ASP A 618 -35.81 -60.36 -27.82
CA ASP A 618 -35.42 -59.15 -27.09
C ASP A 618 -34.09 -58.62 -27.64
N ALA A 619 -34.17 -57.60 -28.51
CA ALA A 619 -32.99 -56.93 -29.03
C ALA A 619 -32.37 -55.99 -27.97
N PRO A 620 -31.04 -55.98 -27.78
CA PRO A 620 -30.39 -55.20 -26.71
C PRO A 620 -30.49 -53.68 -26.92
N THR A 621 -30.71 -53.21 -28.15
CA THR A 621 -30.92 -51.79 -28.49
C THR A 621 -31.88 -51.64 -29.67
N ALA A 622 -32.60 -50.52 -29.75
CA ALA A 622 -33.50 -50.26 -30.87
C ALA A 622 -32.74 -50.09 -32.20
N GLY A 623 -33.13 -50.82 -33.24
CA GLY A 623 -32.55 -50.74 -34.59
C GLY A 623 -31.39 -51.70 -34.88
N THR A 624 -31.08 -52.62 -33.95
CA THR A 624 -30.12 -53.72 -34.15
C THR A 624 -30.81 -55.04 -34.45
#